data_AF-A0A976CW90-F1
#
_entry.id   AF-A0A976CW90-F1
#
_cell.length_a   1.000
_cell.length_b   1.000
_cell.length_c   1.000
_cell.angle_alpha   90.00
_cell.angle_beta   90.00
_cell.angle_gamma   90.00
#
_symmetry.space_group_name_H-M   'P 1'
#
loop_
_entity.id
_entity.type
_entity.pdbx_description
1 polymer ?
#
loop_
_entity_poly.entity_id
_entity_poly.type
_entity_poly.pdbx_seq_one_letter_code
_entity_poly.pdbx_strand_id
1 'polypeptide(L)' 'MLNQHYDVIIIGTGAGGGTLAHHLAPSGKKILILERGTFLPREKENWSALEVYQRERYHTQEQWFDKSDRAFRPATNY' A
#
# COMPACT_ATOMS: atom_id res chain seq x y z
N MET A 1 -18.36 -6.90 -22.92
CA MET A 1 -17.61 -6.66 -21.66
C MET A 1 -18.13 -5.38 -21.03
N LEU A 2 -18.37 -5.34 -19.73
CA LEU A 2 -18.73 -4.10 -19.04
C LEU A 2 -17.48 -3.20 -19.03
N ASN A 3 -17.50 -2.14 -19.83
CA ASN A 3 -16.43 -1.15 -19.87
C ASN A 3 -16.53 -0.27 -18.61
N GLN A 4 -15.86 -0.68 -17.53
CA GLN A 4 -15.84 0.08 -16.28
C GLN A 4 -14.84 1.23 -16.40
N HIS A 5 -15.33 2.42 -16.67
CA HIS A 5 -14.55 3.66 -16.58
C HIS A 5 -14.42 4.09 -15.11
N TYR A 6 -13.27 4.66 -14.75
CA TYR A 6 -13.00 5.33 -13.48
C TYR A 6 -12.34 6.67 -13.78
N ASP A 7 -12.70 7.71 -13.04
CA ASP A 7 -12.12 9.04 -13.24
C ASP A 7 -10.72 9.12 -12.61
N VAL A 8 -10.49 8.34 -11.55
CA VAL A 8 -9.21 8.25 -10.82
C VAL A 8 -8.98 6.81 -10.38
N ILE A 9 -7.76 6.33 -10.54
CA ILE A 9 -7.29 5.05 -9.98
C ILE A 9 -6.14 5.36 -9.01
N ILE A 10 -6.29 4.95 -7.75
CA ILE A 10 -5.28 5.08 -6.70
C ILE A 10 -4.71 3.69 -6.44
N ILE A 11 -3.39 3.53 -6.65
CA ILE A 11 -2.67 2.28 -6.38
C ILE A 11 -1.86 2.47 -5.11
N GLY A 12 -2.23 1.75 -4.06
CA GLY A 12 -1.69 1.84 -2.70
C GLY A 12 -2.55 2.69 -1.78
N THR A 13 -2.82 2.18 -0.58
CA THR A 13 -3.58 2.83 0.51
C THR A 13 -2.71 3.36 1.64
N GLY A 14 -1.39 3.39 1.42
CA GLY A 14 -0.44 4.06 2.32
C GLY A 14 -0.68 5.56 2.45
N ALA A 15 0.23 6.26 3.14
CA ALA A 15 0.05 7.66 3.52
C ALA A 15 -0.42 8.57 2.38
N GLY A 16 0.17 8.49 1.19
CA GLY A 16 -0.25 9.30 0.05
C GLY A 16 -1.61 8.91 -0.53
N GLY A 17 -1.83 7.61 -0.78
CA GLY A 17 -3.05 7.13 -1.43
C GLY A 17 -4.29 7.27 -0.56
N GLY A 18 -4.17 6.98 0.74
CA GLY A 18 -5.25 7.20 1.70
C GLY A 18 -5.62 8.68 1.85
N THR A 19 -4.62 9.56 1.92
CA THR A 19 -4.86 11.02 1.97
C THR A 19 -5.54 11.52 0.71
N LEU A 20 -5.09 11.08 -0.48
CA LEU A 20 -5.70 11.49 -1.74
C LEU A 20 -7.14 10.97 -1.86
N ALA A 21 -7.38 9.70 -1.48
CA ALA A 21 -8.71 9.12 -1.45
C ALA A 21 -9.64 9.91 -0.52
N HIS A 22 -9.17 10.29 0.66
CA HIS A 22 -9.94 11.11 1.60
C HIS A 22 -10.30 12.49 1.02
N HIS A 23 -9.33 13.16 0.39
CA HIS A 23 -9.56 14.47 -0.22
C HIS A 23 -10.53 14.41 -1.41
N LEU A 24 -10.46 13.35 -2.22
CA LEU A 24 -11.29 13.20 -3.41
C LEU A 24 -12.66 12.55 -3.13
N ALA A 25 -12.88 11.93 -1.97
CA ALA A 25 -14.15 11.30 -1.61
C ALA A 25 -15.39 12.20 -1.83
N PRO A 26 -15.41 13.51 -1.47
CA PRO A 26 -16.57 14.36 -1.70
C PRO A 26 -16.73 14.85 -3.16
N SER A 27 -15.81 14.51 -4.08
CA SER A 27 -15.78 15.09 -5.43
C SER A 27 -16.84 14.55 -6.40
N GLY A 28 -17.58 13.50 -6.02
CA GLY A 28 -18.53 12.80 -6.90
C GLY A 28 -17.88 11.97 -8.01
N LYS A 29 -16.55 11.89 -8.06
CA LYS A 29 -15.80 11.07 -9.03
C LYS A 29 -15.92 9.58 -8.72
N LYS A 30 -15.89 8.76 -9.76
CA LYS A 30 -15.80 7.31 -9.61
C LYS A 30 -14.33 6.91 -9.43
N ILE A 31 -13.96 6.56 -8.21
CA ILE A 31 -12.57 6.30 -7.81
C ILE A 31 -12.38 4.80 -7.57
N LEU A 32 -11.39 4.18 -8.23
CA LEU A 32 -10.92 2.84 -7.91
C LEU A 32 -9.71 2.95 -6.97
N ILE A 33 -9.69 2.17 -5.90
CA ILE A 33 -8.55 2.07 -5.00
C ILE A 33 -8.11 0.61 -4.97
N LEU A 34 -6.83 0.37 -5.24
CA LEU A 34 -6.23 -0.96 -5.21
C LEU A 34 -5.13 -0.98 -4.16
N GLU A 35 -5.21 -1.92 -3.22
CA GLU A 35 -4.13 -2.24 -2.29
C GLU A 35 -3.72 -3.69 -2.52
N ARG A 36 -2.42 -3.94 -2.53
CA ARG A 36 -1.89 -5.28 -2.73
C ARG A 36 -1.98 -6.13 -1.47
N GLY A 37 -1.71 -5.52 -0.31
CA GLY A 37 -1.77 -6.22 0.96
C GLY A 37 -3.14 -6.27 1.59
N THR A 38 -3.15 -6.71 2.84
CA THR A 38 -4.38 -6.82 3.64
C THR A 38 -4.45 -5.68 4.64
N PHE A 39 -5.46 -5.67 5.51
CA PHE A 39 -5.50 -4.68 6.58
C PHE A 39 -4.40 -4.96 7.60
N LEU A 40 -3.60 -3.93 7.89
CA LEU A 40 -2.66 -3.98 9.00
C LEU A 40 -3.42 -4.24 10.31
N PRO A 41 -3.05 -5.26 11.10
CA PRO A 41 -3.69 -5.52 12.38
C PRO A 41 -3.47 -4.33 13.31
N ARG A 42 -4.53 -3.95 14.03
CA ARG A 42 -4.47 -2.91 15.06
C ARG A 42 -3.99 -3.52 16.36
N GLU A 43 -2.73 -3.31 16.69
CA GLU A 43 -2.05 -3.92 17.84
C GLU A 43 -1.04 -2.95 18.48
N LYS A 44 -0.48 -3.31 19.64
CA LYS A 44 0.45 -2.42 20.37
C LYS A 44 1.77 -2.28 19.62
N GLU A 45 2.17 -3.33 18.92
CA GLU A 45 3.39 -3.46 18.15
C GLU A 45 3.45 -2.45 17.00
N ASN A 46 2.31 -1.96 16.50
CA ASN A 46 2.25 -0.88 15.51
C ASN A 46 2.98 0.40 15.98
N TRP A 47 3.09 0.59 17.30
CA TRP A 47 3.68 1.78 17.93
C TRP A 47 5.11 1.57 18.43
N SER A 48 5.68 0.36 18.25
CA SER A 48 7.02 0.03 18.71
C SER A 48 8.02 0.19 17.56
N ALA A 49 8.96 1.13 17.70
CA ALA A 49 10.04 1.30 16.73
C ALA A 49 10.91 0.04 16.58
N LEU A 50 11.07 -0.73 17.67
CA LEU A 50 11.75 -2.02 17.64
C LEU A 50 11.01 -3.02 16.73
N GLU A 51 9.70 -3.14 16.88
CA GLU A 51 8.88 -4.09 16.09
C GLU A 51 8.81 -3.67 14.62
N VAL A 52 8.56 -2.38 14.36
CA VAL A 52 8.36 -1.85 13.02
C VAL A 52 9.67 -1.85 12.23
N TYR A 53 10.75 -1.29 12.78
CA TYR A 53 11.95 -0.99 11.99
C TYR A 53 13.08 -2.00 12.16
N GLN A 54 13.27 -2.58 13.35
CA GLN A 54 14.37 -3.52 13.56
C GLN A 54 13.94 -4.96 13.30
N ARG A 55 12.73 -5.32 13.73
CA ARG A 55 12.15 -6.64 13.49
C ARG A 55 11.38 -6.73 12.18
N GLU A 56 11.19 -5.59 11.49
CA GLU A 56 10.53 -5.51 10.19
C GLU A 56 9.17 -6.23 10.19
N ARG A 57 8.42 -6.18 11.30
CA ARG A 57 7.23 -7.01 11.54
C ARG A 57 6.16 -6.88 10.45
N TYR A 58 6.09 -5.71 9.81
CA TYR A 58 5.10 -5.37 8.79
C TYR A 58 5.71 -5.24 7.39
N HIS A 59 6.99 -5.58 7.22
CA HIS A 59 7.61 -5.64 5.91
C HIS A 59 7.18 -6.90 5.18
N THR A 60 7.02 -6.75 3.88
CA THR A 60 6.76 -7.88 3.00
C THR A 60 7.96 -8.84 2.97
N GLN A 61 7.70 -10.12 2.74
CA GLN A 61 8.72 -11.15 2.56
C GLN A 61 9.06 -11.39 1.08
N GLU A 62 8.67 -10.45 0.21
CA GLU A 62 8.82 -10.59 -1.22
C GLU A 62 10.24 -10.32 -1.70
N GLN A 63 10.55 -10.86 -2.88
CA GLN A 63 11.77 -10.58 -3.62
C GLN A 63 11.41 -9.92 -4.95
N TRP A 64 11.99 -8.75 -5.19
CA TRP A 64 11.91 -8.04 -6.46
C TRP A 64 13.26 -8.15 -7.17
N PHE A 65 13.27 -7.92 -8.48
CA PHE A 65 14.48 -8.04 -9.30
C PHE A 65 14.82 -6.68 -9.90
N ASP A 66 16.10 -6.31 -9.83
CA ASP A 66 16.61 -5.13 -10.52
C ASP A 66 16.74 -5.39 -12.03
N LYS A 67 17.15 -4.37 -12.80
CA LYS A 67 17.35 -4.49 -14.26
C LYS A 67 18.42 -5.51 -14.69
N SER A 68 19.17 -6.07 -13.75
CA SER A 68 20.23 -7.05 -13.94
C SER A 68 19.84 -8.41 -13.34
N ASP A 69 18.55 -8.65 -13.11
CA ASP A 69 17.98 -9.86 -12.51
C ASP A 69 18.55 -10.19 -11.12
N ARG A 70 19.03 -9.19 -10.38
CA ARG A 70 19.47 -9.40 -8.99
C ARG A 70 18.30 -9.22 -8.05
N ALA A 71 18.05 -10.24 -7.23
CA ALA A 71 17.01 -10.22 -6.22
C ALA A 71 17.34 -9.23 -5.10
N PHE A 72 16.33 -8.49 -4.65
CA PHE A 72 16.38 -7.63 -3.46
C PHE A 72 15.02 -7.65 -2.74
N ARG A 73 15.04 -7.35 -1.43
CA ARG A 73 13.80 -7.17 -0.65
C ARG A 73 13.42 -5.69 -0.69
N PRO A 74 12.26 -5.33 -1.26
CA PRO A 74 11.81 -3.94 -1.24
C PRO A 74 11.43 -3.54 0.19
N ALA A 75 11.64 -2.27 0.55
CA ALA A 75 11.18 -1.70 1.81
C ALA A 75 9.67 -1.35 1.77
N THR A 76 8.85 -2.31 1.34
CA THR A 76 7.38 -2.17 1.23
C THR A 76 6.67 -2.79 2.43
N ASN A 77 5.58 -2.14 2.83
CA ASN A 77 4.74 -2.51 3.97
C ASN A 77 3.28 -2.61 3.49
N TYR A 78 2.68 -3.80 3.59
CA TYR A 78 1.26 -4.07 3.35
C TYR A 78 0.88 -5.50 3.76
#